data_AF-A0AAV7D3Q3-F1
#
_entry.id   AF-A0AAV7D3Q3-F1
#
_cell.length_a   1.000
_cell.length_b   1.000
_cell.length_c   1.000
_cell.angle_alpha   90.00
_cell.angle_beta   90.00
_cell.angle_gamma   90.00
#
_symmetry.space_group_name_H-M   'P 1'
#
loop_
_entity.id
_entity.type
_entity.pdbx_description
1 polymer ?
#
loop_
_entity_poly.entity_id
_entity_poly.type
_entity_poly.pdbx_seq_one_letter_code
_entity_poly.pdbx_strand_id
1 'polypeptide(L)'
;MSASSRGQSRSTAPRSKSSPAPSASATPAGAGHVRPSDKLNPKTIDPFAETQRSSSAFAAIYSKGGIPCRLVHGSVKHKLQWERSPEMIPFDPLLITLAEGLKETRHPYTFVSQEGFKELLMVPSAADKALPILPKVAAALKGALLSKRLMDRKYKDGVTSALQKLEQYGGKESLGIIKSKIPTYCSIYS
;
A
#
# COMPACT_ATOMS: atom_id res chain seq x y z
N MET A 1 -25.43 63.90 2.78
CA MET A 1 -24.17 64.47 2.26
C MET A 1 -23.42 63.30 1.63
N SER A 2 -23.68 62.93 0.36
CA SER A 2 -23.18 63.54 -0.90
C SER A 2 -21.64 63.52 -0.95
N ALA A 3 -20.91 63.08 -1.97
CA ALA A 3 -21.21 62.65 -3.34
C ALA A 3 -19.95 61.95 -3.94
N SER A 4 -20.12 61.28 -5.08
CA SER A 4 -19.05 60.85 -6.01
C SER A 4 -18.15 61.98 -6.52
N SER A 5 -16.95 61.67 -7.01
CA SER A 5 -16.48 62.21 -8.30
C SER A 5 -15.21 61.54 -8.85
N ARG A 6 -15.13 61.59 -10.17
CA ARG A 6 -14.19 61.01 -11.16
C ARG A 6 -13.41 62.16 -11.82
N GLY A 7 -12.19 61.88 -12.32
CA GLY A 7 -11.47 62.68 -13.34
C GLY A 7 -10.05 62.11 -13.54
N GLN A 8 -9.62 61.55 -14.70
CA GLN A 8 -9.30 62.15 -16.02
C GLN A 8 -8.44 63.42 -15.88
N SER A 9 -7.26 63.62 -16.49
CA SER A 9 -6.67 63.32 -17.83
C SER A 9 -5.14 63.62 -17.74
N ARG A 10 -4.18 63.28 -18.63
CA ARG A 10 -4.01 63.55 -20.08
C ARG A 10 -2.63 62.96 -20.50
N SER A 11 -2.56 62.02 -21.46
CA SER A 11 -1.97 62.10 -22.82
C SER A 11 -0.61 62.84 -22.95
N THR A 12 0.45 62.25 -23.52
CA THR A 12 0.75 62.29 -24.98
C THR A 12 1.54 61.05 -25.51
N ALA A 13 1.09 60.53 -26.66
CA ALA A 13 1.84 59.72 -27.66
C ALA A 13 2.46 60.70 -28.71
N PRO A 14 3.01 60.34 -29.92
CA PRO A 14 3.10 59.03 -30.62
C PRO A 14 4.48 58.77 -31.31
N ARG A 15 4.80 57.61 -31.88
CA ARG A 15 4.52 57.11 -33.27
C ARG A 15 5.51 55.93 -33.48
N SER A 16 5.38 54.91 -34.32
CA SER A 16 4.33 54.26 -35.13
C SER A 16 5.05 53.28 -36.09
N LYS A 17 4.31 52.23 -36.54
CA LYS A 17 4.50 51.37 -37.73
C LYS A 17 4.96 49.94 -37.41
N SER A 18 4.34 48.85 -37.88
CA SER A 18 3.11 48.60 -38.66
C SER A 18 2.96 47.06 -38.79
N SER A 19 1.75 46.52 -38.59
CA SER A 19 1.34 45.16 -39.02
C SER A 19 0.86 45.18 -40.49
N PRO A 20 0.53 44.07 -41.20
CA PRO A 20 -0.45 43.03 -40.80
C PRO A 20 -0.16 41.56 -41.25
N ALA A 21 -1.01 40.64 -40.77
CA ALA A 21 -1.08 39.19 -41.08
C ALA A 21 -1.73 38.90 -42.47
N PRO A 22 -1.79 37.63 -42.94
CA PRO A 22 -2.99 36.82 -42.63
C PRO A 22 -2.77 35.29 -42.48
N SER A 23 -3.85 34.64 -42.03
CA SER A 23 -4.08 33.23 -41.68
C SER A 23 -4.09 32.22 -42.86
N ALA A 24 -3.71 30.94 -42.63
CA ALA A 24 -4.47 29.71 -43.00
C ALA A 24 -3.64 28.40 -42.94
N SER A 25 -4.14 27.44 -42.13
CA SER A 25 -4.18 25.96 -42.23
C SER A 25 -3.20 25.07 -43.05
N ALA A 26 -2.88 23.91 -42.42
CA ALA A 26 -2.32 22.61 -42.91
C ALA A 26 -0.77 22.56 -43.08
N THR A 27 0.02 21.64 -42.51
CA THR A 27 -0.05 20.15 -42.41
C THR A 27 1.02 19.67 -41.39
N PRO A 28 0.94 18.47 -40.75
CA PRO A 28 1.88 18.04 -39.71
C PRO A 28 3.21 17.55 -40.32
N ALA A 29 4.31 18.19 -39.94
CA ALA A 29 5.65 17.81 -40.38
C ALA A 29 6.37 16.94 -39.34
N GLY A 30 6.69 15.72 -39.75
CA GLY A 30 7.94 15.05 -39.39
C GLY A 30 7.96 14.28 -38.08
N ALA A 31 7.79 12.97 -38.18
CA ALA A 31 8.32 12.03 -37.20
C ALA A 31 9.80 12.36 -36.97
N GLY A 32 10.13 12.84 -35.76
CA GLY A 32 11.49 13.09 -35.34
C GLY A 32 12.30 11.81 -35.48
N HIS A 33 13.36 11.87 -36.27
CA HIS A 33 14.32 10.78 -36.42
C HIS A 33 14.81 10.36 -35.03
N VAL A 34 14.42 9.16 -34.59
CA VAL A 34 14.96 8.54 -33.36
C VAL A 34 16.47 8.48 -33.56
N ARG A 35 17.24 9.19 -32.72
CA ARG A 35 18.69 9.21 -32.87
C ARG A 35 19.16 7.75 -32.74
N PRO A 36 20.08 7.26 -33.58
CA PRO A 36 20.61 5.90 -33.41
C PRO A 36 21.13 5.62 -31.99
N SER A 37 21.56 6.66 -31.26
CA SER A 37 21.93 6.61 -29.85
C SER A 37 20.79 6.18 -28.91
N ASP A 38 19.52 6.42 -29.25
CA ASP A 38 18.38 6.03 -28.43
C ASP A 38 18.17 4.50 -28.45
N LYS A 39 18.65 3.81 -29.49
CA LYS A 39 18.71 2.33 -29.52
C LYS A 39 19.87 1.76 -28.68
N LEU A 40 20.82 2.60 -28.28
CA LEU A 40 22.04 2.20 -27.56
C LEU A 40 22.03 2.63 -26.09
N ASN A 41 20.99 3.34 -25.64
CA ASN A 41 20.76 3.64 -24.24
C ASN A 41 19.77 2.60 -23.67
N PRO A 42 20.22 1.45 -23.13
CA PRO A 42 19.39 0.72 -22.19
C PRO A 42 18.97 1.72 -21.11
N LYS A 43 17.68 1.73 -20.70
CA LYS A 43 17.20 2.63 -19.64
C LYS A 43 18.19 2.58 -18.48
N THR A 44 18.97 3.64 -18.29
CA THR A 44 19.99 3.69 -17.25
C THR A 44 19.26 3.42 -15.95
N ILE A 45 19.52 2.24 -15.37
CA ILE A 45 18.97 1.89 -14.08
C ILE A 45 19.65 2.85 -13.13
N ASP A 46 18.91 3.84 -12.66
CA ASP A 46 19.38 4.69 -11.58
C ASP A 46 19.39 3.83 -10.30
N PRO A 47 20.58 3.50 -9.75
CA PRO A 47 20.68 2.66 -8.56
C PRO A 47 20.19 3.39 -7.29
N PHE A 48 19.93 4.70 -7.36
CA PHE A 48 19.38 5.54 -6.29
C PHE A 48 17.95 6.00 -6.56
N ALA A 49 17.43 5.81 -7.78
CA ALA A 49 16.00 5.91 -8.00
C ALA A 49 15.35 4.81 -7.17
N GLU A 50 14.62 5.23 -6.14
CA GLU A 50 13.81 4.34 -5.33
C GLU A 50 12.92 3.57 -6.31
N THR A 51 13.29 2.32 -6.60
CA THR A 51 12.61 1.46 -7.55
C THR A 51 11.15 1.59 -7.18
N GLN A 52 10.36 2.21 -8.06
CA GLN A 52 8.93 2.39 -7.95
C GLN A 52 8.39 0.97 -7.90
N ARG A 53 8.39 0.39 -6.70
CA ARG A 53 7.98 -0.97 -6.44
C ARG A 53 6.53 -0.94 -6.86
N SER A 54 6.23 -1.59 -7.98
CA SER A 54 4.93 -1.59 -8.62
C SER A 54 3.87 -1.69 -7.52
N SER A 55 2.96 -0.71 -7.47
CA SER A 55 1.93 -0.61 -6.43
C SER A 55 1.37 -2.01 -6.16
N SER A 56 1.50 -2.49 -4.92
CA SER A 56 1.05 -3.83 -4.58
C SER A 56 -0.46 -3.96 -4.78
N ALA A 57 -0.95 -5.20 -4.88
CA ALA A 57 -2.39 -5.45 -4.92
C ALA A 57 -3.11 -4.75 -3.75
N PHE A 58 -2.55 -4.84 -2.54
CA PHE A 58 -3.06 -4.14 -1.36
C PHE A 58 -3.11 -2.62 -1.53
N ALA A 59 -1.98 -2.00 -1.93
CA ALA A 59 -1.91 -0.55 -2.09
C ALA A 59 -2.91 -0.07 -3.15
N ALA A 60 -3.05 -0.80 -4.26
CA ALA A 60 -4.03 -0.50 -5.30
C ALA A 60 -5.48 -0.59 -4.79
N ILE A 61 -5.81 -1.61 -3.99
CA ILE A 61 -7.16 -1.77 -3.41
C ILE A 61 -7.44 -0.65 -2.40
N TYR A 62 -6.48 -0.31 -1.54
CA TYR A 62 -6.63 0.78 -0.57
C TYR A 62 -6.80 2.14 -1.27
N SER A 63 -5.99 2.47 -2.27
CA SER A 63 -6.10 3.73 -3.01
C SER A 63 -7.44 3.88 -3.76
N LYS A 64 -8.09 2.76 -4.09
CA LYS A 64 -9.43 2.74 -4.71
C LYS A 64 -10.58 2.76 -3.69
N GLY A 65 -10.29 2.76 -2.38
CA GLY A 65 -11.31 2.67 -1.34
C GLY A 65 -11.95 1.29 -1.19
N GLY A 66 -11.27 0.21 -1.61
CA GLY A 66 -11.80 -1.15 -1.50
C GLY A 66 -11.71 -1.77 -0.10
N ILE A 67 -11.05 -1.09 0.85
CA ILE A 67 -10.98 -1.50 2.26
C ILE A 67 -11.98 -0.63 3.03
N PRO A 68 -13.00 -1.22 3.70
CA PRO A 68 -14.10 -0.49 4.34
C PRO A 68 -13.68 0.13 5.69
N CYS A 69 -12.58 0.88 5.69
CA CYS A 69 -12.05 1.54 6.88
C CYS A 69 -11.45 2.90 6.53
N ARG A 70 -11.40 3.77 7.53
CA ARG A 70 -10.74 5.07 7.47
C ARG A 70 -9.64 5.14 8.53
N LEU A 71 -8.47 5.64 8.14
CA LEU A 71 -7.42 5.97 9.08
C LEU A 71 -7.75 7.29 9.79
N VAL A 72 -8.05 7.22 11.08
CA VAL A 72 -8.26 8.38 11.94
C VAL A 72 -6.92 8.76 12.58
N HIS A 73 -6.47 9.99 12.30
CA HIS A 73 -5.26 10.55 12.88
C HIS A 73 -5.59 11.23 14.20
N GLY A 74 -5.32 10.56 15.32
CA GLY A 74 -5.38 11.18 16.64
C GLY A 74 -4.07 11.89 16.99
N SER A 75 -4.10 12.76 18.00
CA SER A 75 -2.93 13.51 18.47
C SER A 75 -1.84 12.64 19.09
N VAL A 76 -2.19 11.45 19.60
CA VAL A 76 -1.27 10.52 20.28
C VAL A 76 -1.28 9.13 19.63
N LYS A 77 -2.44 8.65 19.18
CA LYS A 77 -2.61 7.33 18.57
C LYS A 77 -3.48 7.40 17.34
N HIS A 78 -3.07 6.70 16.29
CA HIS A 78 -3.89 6.46 15.12
C HIS A 78 -4.85 5.30 15.40
N LYS A 79 -6.05 5.34 14.82
CA LYS A 79 -7.03 4.26 14.93
C LYS A 79 -7.70 4.01 13.57
N LEU A 80 -8.10 2.77 13.33
CA LEU A 80 -9.00 2.44 12.23
C LEU A 80 -10.45 2.67 12.66
N GLN A 81 -11.19 3.40 11.82
CA GLN A 81 -12.63 3.52 11.93
C GLN A 81 -13.24 2.71 10.79
N TRP A 82 -13.96 1.64 11.12
CA TRP A 82 -14.66 0.83 10.14
C TRP A 82 -15.98 1.48 9.72
N GLU A 83 -16.35 1.34 8.45
CA GLU A 83 -17.64 1.82 7.94
C GLU A 83 -18.82 1.03 8.52
N ARG A 84 -18.58 -0.24 8.88
CA ARG A 84 -19.55 -1.14 9.49
C ARG A 84 -18.90 -1.83 10.68
N SER A 85 -19.70 -2.38 11.60
CA SER A 85 -19.16 -3.18 12.71
C SER A 85 -18.27 -4.32 12.15
N PRO A 86 -17.05 -4.54 12.69
CA PRO A 86 -16.17 -5.65 12.27
C PRO A 86 -16.86 -7.02 12.25
N GLU A 87 -17.86 -7.22 13.11
CA GLU A 87 -18.70 -8.42 13.17
C GLU A 87 -19.54 -8.66 11.93
N MET A 88 -19.91 -7.63 11.19
CA MET A 88 -20.77 -7.74 10.00
C MET A 88 -19.97 -7.75 8.70
N ILE A 89 -18.66 -7.52 8.78
CA ILE A 89 -17.81 -7.45 7.59
C ILE A 89 -17.51 -8.87 7.08
N PRO A 90 -17.63 -9.12 5.75
CA PRO A 90 -17.21 -10.37 5.15
C PRO A 90 -15.68 -10.48 5.12
N PHE A 91 -15.15 -11.66 5.46
CA PHE A 91 -13.71 -11.90 5.49
C PHE A 91 -13.12 -12.19 4.10
N ASP A 92 -13.90 -12.74 3.17
CA ASP A 92 -13.49 -12.91 1.76
C ASP A 92 -13.98 -11.70 0.94
N PRO A 93 -13.11 -10.96 0.24
CA PRO A 93 -11.65 -11.11 0.13
C PRO A 93 -10.84 -10.31 1.17
N LEU A 94 -11.51 -9.56 2.04
CA LEU A 94 -10.90 -8.52 2.86
C LEU A 94 -9.73 -9.01 3.75
N LEU A 95 -9.90 -10.12 4.47
CA LEU A 95 -8.87 -10.67 5.35
C LEU A 95 -7.64 -11.12 4.55
N ILE A 96 -7.85 -11.66 3.35
CA ILE A 96 -6.77 -12.06 2.44
C ILE A 96 -6.01 -10.82 1.96
N THR A 97 -6.74 -9.79 1.52
CA THR A 97 -6.15 -8.50 1.12
C THR A 97 -5.30 -7.90 2.25
N LEU A 98 -5.83 -7.87 3.48
CA LEU A 98 -5.09 -7.36 4.64
C LEU A 98 -3.84 -8.20 4.94
N ALA A 99 -3.93 -9.54 4.84
CA ALA A 99 -2.79 -10.44 5.01
C ALA A 99 -1.70 -10.19 3.96
N GLU A 100 -2.07 -9.96 2.70
CA GLU A 100 -1.11 -9.58 1.66
C GLU A 100 -0.45 -8.24 1.96
N GLY A 101 -1.21 -7.29 2.53
CA GLY A 101 -0.73 -5.98 2.95
C GLY A 101 0.29 -6.01 4.09
N LEU A 102 0.50 -7.14 4.78
CA LEU A 102 1.51 -7.24 5.83
C LEU A 102 2.95 -7.12 5.31
N LYS A 103 3.15 -7.29 3.98
CA LYS A 103 4.45 -7.07 3.32
C LYS A 103 4.76 -5.60 3.04
N GLU A 104 3.79 -4.70 3.24
CA GLU A 104 3.95 -3.27 2.98
C GLU A 104 4.99 -2.63 3.88
N THR A 105 5.61 -1.56 3.39
CA THR A 105 6.66 -0.85 4.14
C THR A 105 6.41 0.64 4.25
N ARG A 106 5.34 1.15 3.63
CA ARG A 106 5.00 2.57 3.60
C ARG A 106 3.76 2.83 4.44
N HIS A 107 3.82 3.89 5.23
CA HIS A 107 2.64 4.45 5.86
C HIS A 107 1.75 5.15 4.79
N PRO A 108 0.40 5.02 4.82
CA PRO A 108 -0.44 4.39 5.85
C PRO A 108 -0.65 2.88 5.70
N TYR A 109 -0.18 2.27 4.61
CA TYR A 109 -0.47 0.88 4.26
C TYR A 109 -0.07 -0.13 5.34
N THR A 110 1.11 0.06 5.94
CA THR A 110 1.59 -0.77 7.05
C THR A 110 0.64 -0.80 8.24
N PHE A 111 0.11 0.37 8.61
CA PHE A 111 -0.79 0.49 9.76
C PHE A 111 -2.15 -0.11 9.46
N VAL A 112 -2.70 0.21 8.28
CA VAL A 112 -4.02 -0.28 7.85
C VAL A 112 -4.02 -1.81 7.72
N SER A 113 -2.98 -2.40 7.13
CA SER A 113 -2.89 -3.85 7.00
C SER A 113 -2.75 -4.55 8.36
N GLN A 114 -1.87 -4.05 9.24
CA GLN A 114 -1.62 -4.66 10.55
C GLN A 114 -2.82 -4.55 11.51
N GLU A 115 -3.32 -3.34 11.75
CA GLU A 115 -4.46 -3.16 12.65
C GLU A 115 -5.74 -3.71 12.03
N GLY A 116 -5.92 -3.60 10.71
CA GLY A 116 -7.09 -4.17 10.05
C GLY A 116 -7.13 -5.69 10.18
N PHE A 117 -6.02 -6.37 9.93
CA PHE A 117 -5.91 -7.82 10.06
C PHE A 117 -6.17 -8.28 11.50
N LYS A 118 -5.60 -7.55 12.47
CA LYS A 118 -5.73 -7.84 13.90
C LYS A 118 -7.15 -7.60 14.43
N GLU A 119 -7.76 -6.45 14.11
CA GLU A 119 -9.12 -6.12 14.57
C GLU A 119 -10.15 -7.10 14.01
N LEU A 120 -10.02 -7.54 12.76
CA LEU A 120 -10.89 -8.59 12.20
C LEU A 120 -10.73 -9.92 12.92
N LEU A 121 -9.50 -10.35 13.22
CA LEU A 121 -9.27 -11.64 13.90
C LEU A 121 -9.63 -11.64 15.39
N MET A 122 -9.80 -10.47 16.02
CA MET A 122 -10.28 -10.36 17.41
C MET A 122 -11.81 -10.40 17.54
N VAL A 123 -12.55 -10.43 16.44
CA VAL A 123 -14.00 -10.57 16.45
C VAL A 123 -14.40 -11.95 16.99
N PRO A 124 -15.44 -12.07 17.85
CA PRO A 124 -15.87 -13.36 18.39
C PRO A 124 -16.17 -14.42 17.31
N SER A 125 -16.79 -14.02 16.20
CA SER A 125 -17.12 -14.88 15.04
C SER A 125 -15.98 -15.00 14.02
N ALA A 126 -14.75 -14.61 14.36
CA ALA A 126 -13.63 -14.63 13.41
C ALA A 126 -13.29 -16.05 12.94
N ALA A 127 -13.37 -17.04 13.84
CA ALA A 127 -13.06 -18.44 13.50
C ALA A 127 -13.97 -18.96 12.38
N ASP A 128 -15.28 -18.81 12.52
CA ASP A 128 -16.27 -19.31 11.55
C ASP A 128 -16.09 -18.69 10.15
N LYS A 129 -15.66 -17.42 10.11
CA LYS A 129 -15.43 -16.69 8.86
C LYS A 129 -14.04 -16.93 8.27
N ALA A 130 -13.03 -17.14 9.09
CA ALA A 130 -11.64 -17.34 8.65
C ALA A 130 -11.37 -18.77 8.20
N LEU A 131 -11.99 -19.78 8.84
CA LEU A 131 -11.76 -21.19 8.54
C LEU A 131 -11.98 -21.55 7.04
N PRO A 132 -13.07 -21.11 6.37
CA PRO A 132 -13.30 -21.43 4.96
C PRO A 132 -12.23 -20.86 4.01
N ILE A 133 -11.58 -19.76 4.40
CA ILE A 133 -10.56 -19.07 3.58
C ILE A 133 -9.14 -19.25 4.12
N LEU A 134 -8.96 -20.03 5.18
CA LEU A 134 -7.69 -20.22 5.87
C LEU A 134 -6.55 -20.63 4.92
N PRO A 135 -6.73 -21.53 3.92
CA PRO A 135 -5.66 -21.85 2.98
C PRO A 135 -5.18 -20.64 2.17
N LYS A 136 -6.09 -19.75 1.77
CA LYS A 136 -5.75 -18.51 1.03
C LYS A 136 -5.03 -17.53 1.94
N VAL A 137 -5.49 -17.36 3.18
CA VAL A 137 -4.84 -16.50 4.19
C VAL A 137 -3.44 -17.01 4.52
N ALA A 138 -3.26 -18.32 4.70
CA ALA A 138 -1.96 -18.95 4.94
C ALA A 138 -0.98 -18.71 3.78
N ALA A 139 -1.44 -18.77 2.54
CA ALA A 139 -0.63 -18.46 1.37
C ALA A 139 -0.19 -16.98 1.36
N ALA A 140 -1.10 -16.05 1.65
CA ALA A 140 -0.79 -14.63 1.77
C ALA A 140 0.24 -14.34 2.89
N LEU A 141 0.05 -14.96 4.07
CA LEU A 141 0.99 -14.87 5.18
C LEU A 141 2.38 -15.42 4.83
N LYS A 142 2.45 -16.57 4.16
CA LYS A 142 3.72 -17.12 3.67
C LYS A 142 4.43 -16.13 2.75
N GLY A 143 3.69 -15.48 1.84
CA GLY A 143 4.23 -14.44 0.97
C GLY A 143 4.78 -13.23 1.74
N ALA A 144 4.13 -12.83 2.83
CA ALA A 144 4.61 -11.74 3.70
C ALA A 144 5.87 -12.15 4.50
N LEU A 145 5.89 -13.36 5.06
CA LEU A 145 6.99 -13.90 5.87
C LEU A 145 8.28 -14.10 5.06
N LEU A 146 8.16 -14.48 3.78
CA LEU A 146 9.30 -14.66 2.89
C LEU A 146 9.96 -13.34 2.44
N SER A 147 9.40 -12.19 2.80
CA SER A 147 10.05 -10.91 2.53
C SER A 147 11.39 -10.83 3.27
N LYS A 148 12.47 -10.46 2.56
CA LYS A 148 13.86 -10.44 3.09
C LYS A 148 14.04 -9.69 4.42
N ARG A 149 13.09 -8.83 4.79
CA ARG A 149 13.11 -8.00 6.01
C ARG A 149 12.97 -8.82 7.31
N LEU A 150 12.29 -9.96 7.28
CA LEU A 150 11.93 -10.71 8.48
C LEU A 150 12.98 -11.74 8.92
N MET A 151 14.14 -11.79 8.24
CA MET A 151 15.24 -12.72 8.55
C MET A 151 16.26 -12.15 9.56
N ASP A 152 15.93 -11.04 10.21
CA ASP A 152 16.80 -10.40 11.22
C ASP A 152 16.75 -11.14 12.56
N ARG A 153 17.91 -11.29 13.21
CA ARG A 153 18.07 -11.97 14.50
C ARG A 153 17.19 -11.37 15.60
N LYS A 154 16.83 -10.08 15.50
CA LYS A 154 15.91 -9.42 16.44
C LYS A 154 14.52 -10.06 16.52
N TYR A 155 14.12 -10.81 15.49
CA TYR A 155 12.81 -11.49 15.47
C TYR A 155 12.85 -12.89 16.09
N LYS A 156 14.01 -13.38 16.55
CA LYS A 156 14.17 -14.73 17.09
C LYS A 156 13.15 -15.06 18.17
N ASP A 157 12.98 -14.18 19.15
CA ASP A 157 12.07 -14.42 20.28
C ASP A 157 10.59 -14.41 19.83
N GLY A 158 10.25 -13.56 18.87
CA GLY A 158 8.93 -13.52 18.25
C GLY A 158 8.61 -14.77 17.44
N VAL A 159 9.60 -15.28 16.68
CA VAL A 159 9.47 -16.54 15.94
C VAL A 159 9.29 -17.72 16.90
N THR A 160 10.09 -17.80 17.95
CA THR A 160 9.95 -18.85 18.98
C THR A 160 8.57 -18.77 19.63
N SER A 161 8.12 -17.59 20.06
CA SER A 161 6.80 -17.40 20.66
C SER A 161 5.66 -17.79 19.73
N ALA A 162 5.80 -17.54 18.42
CA ALA A 162 4.81 -17.94 17.42
C ALA A 162 4.76 -19.47 17.23
N LEU A 163 5.91 -20.13 17.18
CA LEU A 163 5.99 -21.60 17.10
C LEU A 163 5.38 -22.27 18.33
N GLN A 164 5.63 -21.72 19.52
CA GLN A 164 5.05 -22.19 20.78
C GLN A 164 3.52 -22.09 20.78
N LYS A 165 2.97 -20.98 20.27
CA LYS A 165 1.51 -20.86 20.09
C LYS A 165 0.97 -21.89 19.08
N LEU A 166 1.69 -22.15 18.00
CA LEU A 166 1.28 -23.18 17.03
C LEU A 166 1.27 -24.58 17.64
N GLU A 167 2.23 -24.90 18.51
CA GLU A 167 2.24 -26.15 19.26
C GLU A 167 1.06 -26.23 20.23
N GLN A 168 0.81 -25.16 21.01
CA GLN A 168 -0.25 -25.11 22.01
C GLN A 168 -1.65 -25.33 21.40
N TYR A 169 -1.92 -24.75 20.23
CA TYR A 169 -3.25 -24.79 19.59
C TYR A 169 -3.35 -25.77 18.42
N GLY A 170 -2.24 -26.35 17.95
CA GLY A 170 -2.19 -27.22 16.77
C GLY A 170 -2.50 -28.70 17.02
N GLY A 171 -2.72 -29.10 18.28
CA GLY A 171 -3.03 -30.49 18.65
C GLY A 171 -1.82 -31.42 18.68
N LYS A 172 -2.07 -32.72 18.92
CA LYS A 172 -1.02 -33.73 19.21
C LYS A 172 0.03 -33.88 18.10
N GLU A 173 -0.37 -33.71 16.85
CA GLU A 173 0.51 -33.87 15.67
C GLU A 173 1.41 -32.64 15.42
N SER A 174 1.08 -31.49 16.02
CA SER A 174 1.74 -30.21 15.73
C SER A 174 3.24 -30.24 16.00
N LEU A 175 3.65 -30.80 17.15
CA LEU A 175 5.06 -30.91 17.54
C LEU A 175 5.88 -31.73 16.53
N GLY A 176 5.31 -32.85 16.03
CA GLY A 176 5.96 -33.69 15.02
C GLY A 176 6.20 -32.93 13.72
N ILE A 177 5.21 -32.16 13.26
CA ILE A 177 5.30 -31.34 12.04
C ILE A 177 6.31 -30.19 12.24
N ILE A 178 6.29 -29.50 13.39
CA ILE A 178 7.22 -28.41 13.68
C ILE A 178 8.66 -28.93 13.70
N LYS A 179 8.95 -30.02 14.42
CA LYS A 179 10.30 -30.59 14.50
C LYS A 179 10.79 -31.15 13.15
N SER A 180 9.89 -31.64 12.31
CA SER A 180 10.21 -32.05 10.93
C SER A 180 10.70 -30.88 10.06
N LYS A 181 10.18 -29.67 10.28
CA LYS A 181 10.59 -28.47 9.52
C LYS A 181 11.69 -27.66 10.21
N ILE A 182 11.76 -27.70 11.54
CA ILE A 182 12.68 -26.95 12.37
C ILE A 182 13.27 -27.89 13.42
N PRO A 183 14.35 -28.63 13.09
CA PRO A 183 14.93 -29.63 14.00
C PRO A 183 15.45 -29.04 15.32
N THR A 184 15.75 -27.75 15.35
CA THR A 184 16.28 -27.02 16.51
C THR A 184 15.21 -26.48 17.47
N TYR A 185 13.92 -26.74 17.20
CA TYR A 185 12.82 -26.25 18.03
C TYR A 185 12.74 -26.98 19.38
N CYS A 186 12.56 -26.22 20.47
CA CYS A 186 12.32 -26.73 21.83
C CYS A 186 10.84 -26.59 22.21
N SER A 187 10.23 -27.69 22.64
CA SER A 187 8.81 -27.75 23.02
C SER A 187 8.52 -26.98 24.31
N ILE A 188 7.29 -26.48 24.45
CA ILE A 188 6.80 -25.86 25.69
C ILE A 188 6.47 -26.85 26.80
N TYR A 189 6.36 -28.14 26.49
CA TYR A 189 6.00 -29.20 27.44
C TYR A 189 7.20 -30.04 27.90
N SER A 190 8.42 -29.63 27.51
CA SER A 190 9.67 -30.36 27.79
C SER A 190 10.35 -29.91 29.07
#